data_AF-A0A1I4VZ81-F1
#
_entry.id   AF-A0A1I4VZ81-F1
#
_cell.length_a   1.000
_cell.length_b   1.000
_cell.length_c   1.000
_cell.angle_alpha   90.00
_cell.angle_beta   90.00
_cell.angle_gamma   90.00
#
_symmetry.space_group_name_H-M   'P 1'
#
loop_
_entity.id
_entity.type
_entity.pdbx_description
1 polymer ?
#
loop_
_entity_poly.entity_id
_entity_poly.type
_entity_poly.pdbx_seq_one_letter_code
_entity_poly.pdbx_strand_id
1 'polypeptide(L)'
;MSATDSGSGAGRSPDGGSTGSGSTPSSSAGRAQRILLATRNAKKLVELRRIVDAAGLADVEIVGLADVPEFPEAPETGSTFAENALAKARDAAAATGLPAIADDSGITVDALNGMPGIFSARWAGRHGDDEANLQLLLGQTGDVPDSRRGAAFVCAAALVTPAGAAADTRDGTAGGARSVGAPLGEVPGQTVVHGTWRGTLLRAPRGENGFGYDPIFAPEEGTRSSAELSAEEKDAASHRGRALRALVPHLQALLTES
;
A
#
# COMPACT_ATOMS: atom_id res chain seq x y z
N MET A 1 -81.53 -42.39 22.82
CA MET A 1 -81.28 -41.55 24.00
C MET A 1 -80.38 -40.41 23.52
N SER A 2 -80.96 -39.44 22.82
CA SER A 2 -81.36 -38.09 23.31
C SER A 2 -80.17 -37.13 23.15
N ALA A 3 -80.10 -36.32 22.08
CA ALA A 3 -80.81 -35.04 21.87
C ALA A 3 -80.36 -34.02 22.94
N THR A 4 -79.73 -32.87 22.61
CA THR A 4 -80.25 -31.58 22.10
C THR A 4 -79.14 -30.54 22.43
N ASP A 5 -79.00 -29.32 21.92
CA ASP A 5 -79.64 -28.46 20.94
C ASP A 5 -78.76 -27.18 20.86
N SER A 6 -79.01 -26.42 19.80
CA SER A 6 -78.50 -25.17 19.25
C SER A 6 -78.32 -23.93 20.16
N GLY A 7 -77.61 -22.94 19.61
CA GLY A 7 -77.55 -21.57 20.12
C GLY A 7 -76.80 -20.60 19.19
N SER A 8 -77.56 -19.86 18.38
CA SER A 8 -77.14 -18.81 17.43
C SER A 8 -76.84 -17.48 18.13
N GLY A 9 -76.04 -16.59 17.52
CA GLY A 9 -75.91 -15.19 17.98
C GLY A 9 -74.84 -14.37 17.27
N ALA A 10 -75.28 -13.33 16.55
CA ALA A 10 -74.50 -12.50 15.64
C ALA A 10 -73.78 -11.30 16.28
N GLY A 11 -72.76 -10.79 15.57
CA GLY A 11 -72.55 -9.35 15.38
C GLY A 11 -71.45 -8.66 16.20
N ARG A 12 -70.35 -8.26 15.53
CA ARG A 12 -69.79 -6.88 15.44
C ARG A 12 -68.34 -6.90 14.95
N SER A 13 -68.06 -6.09 13.94
CA SER A 13 -66.76 -5.42 13.71
C SER A 13 -66.91 -3.95 14.14
N PRO A 14 -65.88 -3.10 14.12
CA PRO A 14 -64.43 -3.29 14.30
C PRO A 14 -63.87 -2.39 15.43
N ASP A 15 -62.71 -2.72 16.00
CA ASP A 15 -61.79 -1.77 16.65
C ASP A 15 -60.40 -2.39 16.50
N GLY A 16 -59.42 -1.78 15.86
CA GLY A 16 -58.93 -0.44 16.20
C GLY A 16 -57.66 -0.61 17.02
N GLY A 17 -56.61 -1.19 16.42
CA GLY A 17 -55.36 -1.53 17.09
C GLY A 17 -54.22 -1.60 16.09
N SER A 18 -53.96 -0.47 15.41
CA SER A 18 -52.75 -0.25 14.62
C SER A 18 -51.54 -0.51 15.52
N THR A 19 -50.88 -1.63 15.28
CA THR A 19 -49.54 -1.90 15.76
C THR A 19 -48.67 -0.72 15.34
N GLY A 20 -48.00 -0.09 16.30
CA GLY A 20 -47.02 0.94 16.02
C GLY A 20 -46.00 0.37 15.06
N SER A 21 -45.98 0.91 13.84
CA SER A 21 -44.80 0.87 12.98
C SER A 21 -43.72 1.65 13.72
N GLY A 22 -43.04 0.98 14.64
CA GLY A 22 -41.70 1.34 15.03
C GLY A 22 -40.85 1.12 13.79
N SER A 23 -40.82 2.13 12.93
CA SER A 23 -39.76 2.32 11.97
C SER A 23 -38.47 2.29 12.78
N THR A 24 -37.83 1.13 12.81
CA THR A 24 -36.44 0.98 13.19
C THR A 24 -35.69 2.00 12.36
N PRO A 25 -35.01 3.00 12.97
CA PRO A 25 -34.11 3.82 12.19
C PRO A 25 -33.08 2.85 11.60
N SER A 26 -33.07 2.74 10.26
CA SER A 26 -31.99 2.10 9.55
C SER A 26 -30.73 2.88 9.89
N SER A 27 -29.95 2.36 10.82
CA SER A 27 -28.64 2.89 11.16
C SER A 27 -27.65 2.34 10.14
N SER A 28 -27.68 2.90 8.92
CA SER A 28 -26.46 2.99 8.13
C SER A 28 -25.59 4.10 8.74
N ALA A 29 -25.17 3.92 10.00
CA ALA A 29 -23.94 4.56 10.43
C ALA A 29 -22.87 3.84 9.60
N GLY A 30 -22.42 4.49 8.51
CA GLY A 30 -21.51 3.91 7.53
C GLY A 30 -20.35 3.28 8.27
N ARG A 31 -20.22 1.95 8.16
CA ARG A 31 -19.09 1.26 8.78
C ARG A 31 -17.86 1.70 8.01
N ALA A 32 -16.90 2.33 8.68
CA ALA A 32 -15.65 2.75 8.05
C ALA A 32 -15.05 1.60 7.24
N GLN A 33 -14.64 1.90 6.01
CA GLN A 33 -14.02 0.96 5.10
C GLN A 33 -12.62 0.63 5.61
N ARG A 34 -12.43 -0.60 6.08
CA ARG A 34 -11.13 -1.09 6.54
C ARG A 34 -10.25 -1.42 5.34
N ILE A 35 -9.06 -0.83 5.30
CA ILE A 35 -8.05 -1.07 4.27
C ILE A 35 -6.76 -1.53 4.96
N LEU A 36 -6.27 -2.70 4.57
CA LEU A 36 -5.06 -3.29 5.13
C LEU A 36 -3.81 -2.68 4.49
N LEU A 37 -2.84 -2.24 5.29
CA LEU A 37 -1.48 -1.97 4.84
C LEU A 37 -0.60 -3.19 5.13
N ALA A 38 -0.25 -3.93 4.07
CA ALA A 38 0.57 -5.12 4.10
C ALA A 38 2.06 -4.77 4.25
N THR A 39 2.43 -4.26 5.42
CA THR A 39 3.81 -3.95 5.76
C THR A 39 4.12 -4.27 7.21
N ARG A 40 5.35 -4.76 7.44
CA ARG A 40 5.91 -4.95 8.78
C ARG A 40 6.56 -3.69 9.34
N ASN A 41 6.66 -2.62 8.55
CA ASN A 41 7.25 -1.36 8.98
C ASN A 41 6.20 -0.47 9.64
N ALA A 42 6.19 -0.43 10.98
CA ALA A 42 5.25 0.37 11.77
C ALA A 42 5.25 1.87 11.40
N LYS A 43 6.39 2.43 10.96
CA LYS A 43 6.47 3.84 10.53
C LYS A 43 5.61 4.11 9.29
N LYS A 44 5.52 3.15 8.37
CA LYS A 44 4.69 3.29 7.15
C LYS A 44 3.20 3.33 7.49
N LEU A 45 2.77 2.58 8.50
CA LEU A 45 1.38 2.59 8.96
C LEU A 45 0.99 3.97 9.52
N VAL A 46 1.86 4.56 10.34
CA VAL A 46 1.66 5.92 10.87
C VAL A 46 1.65 6.95 9.74
N GLU A 47 2.58 6.84 8.79
CA GLU A 47 2.67 7.75 7.64
C GLU A 47 1.41 7.72 6.78
N LEU A 48 0.90 6.53 6.43
CA LEU A 48 -0.30 6.39 5.60
C LEU A 48 -1.55 6.90 6.32
N ARG A 49 -1.71 6.61 7.62
CA ARG A 49 -2.81 7.16 8.43
C ARG A 49 -2.83 8.68 8.38
N ARG A 50 -1.67 9.32 8.61
CA ARG A 50 -1.52 10.78 8.53
C ARG A 50 -1.91 11.33 7.15
N ILE A 51 -1.55 10.65 6.06
CA ILE A 51 -1.90 11.06 4.69
C ILE A 51 -3.41 10.95 4.44
N VAL A 52 -4.03 9.86 4.89
CA VAL A 52 -5.49 9.62 4.79
C VAL A 52 -6.26 10.67 5.60
N ASP A 53 -5.82 10.96 6.82
CA ASP A 53 -6.40 12.00 7.67
C ASP A 53 -6.29 13.39 7.02
N ALA A 54 -5.11 13.74 6.50
CA ALA A 54 -4.88 15.00 5.81
C ALA A 54 -5.69 15.15 4.52
N ALA A 55 -6.06 14.04 3.89
CA ALA A 55 -6.93 13.99 2.72
C ALA A 55 -8.42 14.07 3.06
N GLY A 56 -8.80 14.06 4.35
CA GLY A 56 -10.19 14.14 4.80
C GLY A 56 -11.00 12.87 4.58
N LEU A 57 -10.35 11.71 4.49
CA LEU A 57 -11.01 10.41 4.26
C LEU A 57 -11.47 9.78 5.59
N ALA A 58 -12.40 10.43 6.27
CA ALA A 58 -12.88 10.02 7.60
C ALA A 58 -13.50 8.61 7.65
N ASP A 59 -14.02 8.13 6.52
CA ASP A 59 -14.64 6.81 6.39
C ASP A 59 -13.62 5.69 6.03
N VAL A 60 -12.32 5.98 6.00
CA VAL A 60 -11.25 4.99 5.75
C VAL A 60 -10.51 4.67 7.04
N GLU A 61 -10.49 3.39 7.42
CA GLU A 61 -9.68 2.90 8.53
C GLU A 61 -8.48 2.12 7.99
N ILE A 62 -7.27 2.67 8.13
CA ILE A 62 -6.04 1.95 7.78
C ILE A 62 -5.61 1.03 8.92
N VAL A 63 -5.62 -0.28 8.65
CA VAL A 63 -5.22 -1.33 9.59
C VAL A 63 -3.89 -1.97 9.16
N GLY A 64 -3.08 -2.44 10.10
CA GLY A 64 -1.80 -3.10 9.83
C GLY A 64 -1.89 -4.62 9.87
N LEU A 65 -0.78 -5.29 9.56
CA LEU A 65 -0.68 -6.77 9.64
C LEU A 65 -0.97 -7.32 11.06
N ALA A 66 -0.75 -6.53 12.11
CA ALA A 66 -1.06 -6.91 13.48
C ALA A 66 -2.56 -6.92 13.80
N ASP A 67 -3.39 -6.29 12.96
CA ASP A 67 -4.84 -6.14 13.16
C ASP A 67 -5.66 -7.22 12.41
N VAL A 68 -4.99 -8.21 11.82
CA VAL A 68 -5.56 -9.32 11.04
C VAL A 68 -4.90 -10.64 11.45
N PRO A 69 -5.56 -11.80 11.22
CA PRO A 69 -4.91 -13.10 11.40
C PRO A 69 -3.65 -13.21 10.53
N GLU A 70 -2.62 -13.88 11.06
CA GLU A 70 -1.39 -14.13 10.30
C GLU A 70 -1.68 -14.99 9.06
N PHE A 71 -1.05 -14.65 7.95
CA PHE A 71 -1.15 -15.37 6.68
C PHE A 71 0.24 -15.50 6.05
N PRO A 72 0.48 -16.54 5.22
CA PRO A 72 1.75 -16.71 4.56
C PRO A 72 1.98 -15.59 3.53
N GLU A 73 3.14 -14.94 3.60
CA GLU A 73 3.60 -13.98 2.59
C GLU A 73 4.47 -14.72 1.57
N ALA A 74 4.15 -14.64 0.28
CA ALA A 74 4.96 -15.26 -0.75
C ALA A 74 6.33 -14.55 -0.91
N PRO A 75 7.38 -15.26 -1.36
CA PRO A 75 8.66 -14.64 -1.66
C PRO A 75 8.53 -13.56 -2.77
N GLU A 76 9.24 -12.44 -2.61
CA GLU A 76 9.36 -11.40 -3.63
C GLU A 76 10.17 -11.91 -4.83
N THR A 77 9.46 -12.31 -5.89
CA THR A 77 10.03 -12.89 -7.12
C THR A 77 9.86 -11.98 -8.34
N GLY A 78 9.24 -10.80 -8.17
CA GLY A 78 9.04 -9.82 -9.22
C GLY A 78 10.36 -9.23 -9.72
N SER A 79 10.34 -8.75 -10.96
CA SER A 79 11.47 -8.09 -11.63
C SER A 79 11.45 -6.57 -11.48
N THR A 80 10.35 -6.01 -10.96
CA THR A 80 10.15 -4.57 -10.75
C THR A 80 9.53 -4.28 -9.38
N PHE A 81 9.69 -3.05 -8.88
CA PHE A 81 9.03 -2.61 -7.64
C PHE A 81 7.51 -2.76 -7.72
N ALA A 82 6.92 -2.45 -8.88
CA ALA A 82 5.48 -2.55 -9.09
C ALA A 82 4.97 -4.00 -9.00
N GLU A 83 5.69 -4.96 -9.58
CA GLU A 83 5.36 -6.38 -9.48
C GLU A 83 5.42 -6.89 -8.04
N ASN A 84 6.46 -6.52 -7.29
CA ASN A 84 6.59 -6.89 -5.89
C ASN A 84 5.49 -6.26 -5.03
N ALA A 85 5.18 -4.97 -5.22
CA ALA A 85 4.12 -4.28 -4.51
C ALA A 85 2.75 -4.92 -4.81
N LEU A 86 2.44 -5.21 -6.08
CA LEU A 86 1.20 -5.87 -6.46
C LEU A 86 1.08 -7.27 -5.87
N ALA A 87 2.14 -8.09 -5.94
CA ALA A 87 2.12 -9.44 -5.38
C ALA A 87 1.78 -9.40 -3.88
N LYS A 88 2.45 -8.54 -3.11
CA LYS A 88 2.19 -8.34 -1.67
C LYS A 88 0.74 -7.89 -1.41
N ALA A 89 0.23 -6.93 -2.18
CA ALA A 89 -1.14 -6.43 -2.02
C ALA A 89 -2.19 -7.51 -2.39
N ARG A 90 -1.93 -8.31 -3.44
CA ARG A 90 -2.81 -9.41 -3.84
C ARG A 90 -2.90 -10.49 -2.77
N ASP A 91 -1.76 -10.94 -2.26
CA ASP A 91 -1.70 -11.97 -1.21
C ASP A 91 -2.49 -11.51 0.03
N ALA A 92 -2.26 -10.26 0.45
CA ALA A 92 -2.95 -9.68 1.59
C ALA A 92 -4.47 -9.52 1.37
N ALA A 93 -4.89 -9.07 0.19
CA ALA A 93 -6.31 -8.93 -0.14
C ALA A 93 -7.01 -10.31 -0.23
N ALA A 94 -6.36 -11.29 -0.82
CA ALA A 94 -6.88 -12.66 -0.93
C ALA A 94 -6.99 -13.34 0.44
N ALA A 95 -5.99 -13.16 1.30
CA ALA A 95 -5.96 -13.80 2.63
C ALA A 95 -6.98 -13.19 3.60
N THR A 96 -7.24 -11.88 3.51
CA THR A 96 -8.03 -11.15 4.52
C THR A 96 -9.42 -10.76 4.06
N GLY A 97 -9.69 -10.75 2.75
CA GLY A 97 -10.94 -10.23 2.18
C GLY A 97 -11.09 -8.71 2.31
N LEU A 98 -10.04 -8.00 2.74
CA LEU A 98 -10.01 -6.53 2.78
C LEU A 98 -9.32 -5.99 1.52
N PRO A 99 -9.67 -4.78 1.04
CA PRO A 99 -8.76 -4.04 0.17
C PRO A 99 -7.40 -3.89 0.85
N ALA A 100 -6.33 -4.11 0.10
CA ALA A 100 -4.98 -4.11 0.64
C ALA A 100 -4.05 -3.18 -0.15
N ILE A 101 -3.22 -2.45 0.59
CA ILE A 101 -2.12 -1.63 0.09
C ILE A 101 -0.81 -2.32 0.43
N ALA A 102 0.12 -2.37 -0.51
CA ALA A 102 1.50 -2.74 -0.24
C ALA A 102 2.45 -1.82 -1.02
N ASP A 103 3.68 -1.68 -0.54
CA ASP A 103 4.72 -0.92 -1.23
C ASP A 103 6.00 -1.75 -1.44
N ASP A 104 6.74 -1.39 -2.48
CA ASP A 104 8.11 -1.85 -2.71
C ASP A 104 8.99 -0.65 -3.07
N SER A 105 10.12 -0.53 -2.39
CA SER A 105 10.96 0.67 -2.48
C SER A 105 12.44 0.34 -2.48
N GLY A 106 13.22 1.15 -3.18
CA GLY A 106 14.67 0.99 -3.25
C GLY A 106 15.35 2.20 -3.87
N ILE A 107 16.68 2.15 -3.94
CA ILE A 107 17.50 3.13 -4.64
C ILE A 107 17.86 2.60 -6.03
N THR A 108 17.76 3.46 -7.03
CA THR A 108 18.19 3.20 -8.41
C THR A 108 19.32 4.15 -8.76
N VAL A 109 20.40 3.63 -9.36
CA VAL A 109 21.58 4.44 -9.73
C VAL A 109 21.78 4.37 -11.24
N ASP A 110 21.84 5.54 -11.87
CA ASP A 110 21.87 5.65 -13.34
C ASP A 110 23.11 4.96 -13.92
N ALA A 111 24.28 5.16 -13.27
CA ALA A 111 25.54 4.52 -13.66
C ALA A 111 25.53 2.98 -13.56
N LEU A 112 24.59 2.41 -12.79
CA LEU A 112 24.44 0.96 -12.60
C LEU A 112 23.16 0.45 -13.30
N ASN A 113 22.66 1.18 -14.29
CA ASN A 113 21.46 0.82 -15.05
C ASN A 113 20.23 0.56 -14.15
N GLY A 114 20.06 1.40 -13.12
CA GLY A 114 18.95 1.32 -12.19
C GLY A 114 19.16 0.38 -11.00
N MET A 115 20.29 -0.34 -10.92
CA MET A 115 20.65 -1.11 -9.73
C MET A 115 21.10 -0.18 -8.58
N PRO A 116 21.01 -0.57 -7.29
CA PRO A 116 20.54 -1.85 -6.74
C PRO A 116 19.07 -2.24 -7.02
N GLY A 117 18.18 -1.27 -7.25
CA GLY A 117 16.78 -1.54 -7.62
C GLY A 117 16.04 -2.35 -6.55
N ILE A 118 15.29 -3.38 -6.98
CA ILE A 118 14.55 -4.29 -6.08
C ILE A 118 15.45 -5.07 -5.10
N PHE A 119 16.76 -5.10 -5.34
CA PHE A 119 17.73 -5.75 -4.47
C PHE A 119 18.28 -4.81 -3.39
N SER A 120 17.77 -3.58 -3.29
CA SER A 120 18.29 -2.54 -2.38
C SER A 120 18.56 -3.02 -0.95
N ALA A 121 17.64 -3.79 -0.35
CA ALA A 121 17.79 -4.28 1.03
C ALA A 121 18.78 -5.45 1.17
N ARG A 122 19.27 -6.02 0.06
CA ARG A 122 20.10 -7.23 -0.01
C ARG A 122 21.22 -7.09 -1.05
N TRP A 123 21.68 -5.87 -1.32
CA TRP A 123 22.62 -5.57 -2.40
C TRP A 123 23.96 -6.27 -2.22
N ALA A 124 24.45 -6.35 -0.98
CA ALA A 124 25.65 -7.08 -0.59
C ALA A 124 25.39 -8.59 -0.38
N GLY A 125 24.23 -9.11 -0.78
CA GLY A 125 23.87 -10.53 -0.71
C GLY A 125 23.20 -10.97 0.59
N ARG A 126 23.14 -10.11 1.61
CA ARG A 126 22.43 -10.36 2.88
C ARG A 126 21.36 -9.31 3.11
N HIS A 127 20.14 -9.74 3.44
CA HIS A 127 19.05 -8.84 3.75
C HIS A 127 19.30 -8.08 5.06
N GLY A 128 19.09 -6.76 5.06
CA GLY A 128 19.14 -5.90 6.24
C GLY A 128 20.54 -5.47 6.71
N ASP A 129 21.59 -5.80 5.95
CA ASP A 129 22.96 -5.33 6.23
C ASP A 129 23.21 -3.99 5.53
N ASP A 130 22.61 -2.92 6.07
CA ASP A 130 22.62 -1.58 5.49
C ASP A 130 24.03 -1.04 5.26
N GLU A 131 24.95 -1.28 6.20
CA GLU A 131 26.34 -0.86 6.08
C GLU A 131 27.04 -1.57 4.92
N ALA A 132 26.94 -2.91 4.82
CA ALA A 132 27.55 -3.65 3.72
C ALA A 132 26.96 -3.23 2.36
N ASN A 133 25.65 -3.03 2.29
CA ASN A 133 24.93 -2.55 1.11
C ASN A 133 25.46 -1.18 0.65
N LEU A 134 25.58 -0.24 1.58
CA LEU A 134 26.07 1.12 1.34
C LEU A 134 27.54 1.11 0.88
N GLN A 135 28.42 0.37 1.57
CA GLN A 135 29.83 0.28 1.23
C GLN A 135 30.06 -0.35 -0.14
N LEU A 136 29.32 -1.41 -0.49
CA LEU A 136 29.38 -2.01 -1.82
C LEU A 136 29.02 -0.99 -2.91
N LEU A 137 27.96 -0.22 -2.71
CA LEU A 137 27.52 0.78 -3.67
C LEU A 137 28.55 1.92 -3.84
N LEU A 138 29.15 2.39 -2.74
CA LEU A 138 30.25 3.37 -2.80
C LEU A 138 31.45 2.80 -3.56
N GLY A 139 31.86 1.57 -3.25
CA GLY A 139 32.98 0.90 -3.91
C GLY A 139 32.78 0.75 -5.41
N GLN A 140 31.58 0.31 -5.85
CA GLN A 140 31.24 0.14 -7.27
C GLN A 140 31.20 1.46 -8.04
N THR A 141 30.89 2.56 -7.36
CA THR A 141 30.72 3.87 -8.00
C THR A 141 31.91 4.80 -7.79
N GLY A 142 32.98 4.40 -7.12
CA GLY A 142 34.09 5.30 -6.72
C GLY A 142 34.65 6.17 -7.85
N ASP A 143 34.88 5.57 -9.01
CA ASP A 143 35.45 6.21 -10.21
C ASP A 143 34.40 6.86 -11.14
N VAL A 144 33.12 6.79 -10.79
CA VAL A 144 32.06 7.45 -11.58
C VAL A 144 32.18 8.96 -11.37
N PRO A 145 32.34 9.77 -12.44
CA PRO A 145 32.45 11.21 -12.34
C PRO A 145 31.13 11.81 -11.82
N ASP A 146 31.20 12.95 -11.12
CA ASP A 146 30.04 13.54 -10.43
C ASP A 146 28.83 13.75 -11.35
N SER A 147 29.05 14.15 -12.60
CA SER A 147 28.01 14.33 -13.62
C SER A 147 27.25 13.05 -14.01
N ARG A 148 27.73 11.87 -13.62
CA ARG A 148 27.10 10.56 -13.88
C ARG A 148 26.67 9.83 -12.61
N ARG A 149 26.66 10.49 -11.45
CA ARG A 149 26.24 9.91 -10.17
C ARG A 149 24.74 10.07 -9.89
N GLY A 150 23.94 10.26 -10.94
CA GLY A 150 22.49 10.36 -10.83
C GLY A 150 21.88 9.13 -10.15
N ALA A 151 20.97 9.37 -9.21
CA ALA A 151 20.28 8.34 -8.48
C ALA A 151 18.84 8.77 -8.15
N ALA A 152 18.02 7.81 -7.76
CA ALA A 152 16.70 8.09 -7.25
C ALA A 152 16.31 7.08 -6.18
N PHE A 153 15.64 7.52 -5.13
CA PHE A 153 14.77 6.62 -4.41
C PHE A 153 13.45 6.46 -5.15
N VAL A 154 12.99 5.22 -5.31
CA VAL A 154 11.77 4.86 -6.01
C VAL A 154 10.88 4.05 -5.07
N CYS A 155 9.59 4.36 -5.05
CA CYS A 155 8.55 3.58 -4.39
C CYS A 155 7.46 3.28 -5.41
N ALA A 156 7.08 2.01 -5.54
CA ALA A 156 5.80 1.61 -6.11
C ALA A 156 4.86 1.27 -4.97
N ALA A 157 3.65 1.83 -4.99
CA ALA A 157 2.59 1.50 -4.04
C ALA A 157 1.41 0.93 -4.83
N ALA A 158 0.96 -0.26 -4.43
CA ALA A 158 -0.14 -0.97 -5.05
C ALA A 158 -1.35 -0.99 -4.12
N LEU A 159 -2.54 -0.82 -4.69
CA LEU A 159 -3.84 -1.01 -4.05
C LEU A 159 -4.58 -2.13 -4.80
N VAL A 160 -5.01 -3.15 -4.07
CA VAL A 160 -5.73 -4.30 -4.62
C VAL A 160 -7.00 -4.54 -3.82
N THR A 161 -8.13 -4.63 -4.53
CA THR A 161 -9.42 -5.03 -3.95
C THR A 161 -9.55 -6.55 -3.90
N PRO A 162 -10.44 -7.11 -3.06
CA PRO A 162 -10.71 -8.55 -3.05
C PRO A 162 -11.15 -9.09 -4.42
N ALA A 163 -11.96 -8.31 -5.17
CA ALA A 163 -12.36 -8.66 -6.53
C ALA A 163 -11.16 -8.66 -7.50
N GLY A 164 -10.28 -7.68 -7.38
CA GLY A 164 -9.05 -7.58 -8.16
C GLY A 164 -8.08 -8.73 -7.90
N ALA A 165 -7.97 -9.19 -6.65
CA ALA A 165 -7.18 -10.38 -6.29
C ALA A 165 -7.77 -11.67 -6.90
N ALA A 166 -9.10 -11.78 -6.94
CA ALA A 166 -9.78 -12.95 -7.53
C ALA A 166 -9.67 -13.01 -9.07
N ALA A 167 -9.53 -11.87 -9.75
CA ALA A 167 -9.47 -11.81 -11.22
C ALA A 167 -8.23 -12.50 -11.81
N ASP A 168 -7.10 -12.45 -11.11
CA ASP A 168 -5.80 -12.98 -11.57
C ASP A 168 -5.72 -14.52 -11.51
N THR A 169 -6.56 -15.15 -10.68
CA THR A 169 -6.61 -16.62 -10.55
C THR A 169 -7.28 -17.33 -11.74
N ARG A 170 -7.99 -16.58 -12.60
CA ARG A 170 -8.72 -17.15 -13.74
C ARG A 170 -7.88 -17.33 -14.99
N ASP A 171 -6.77 -16.59 -15.12
CA ASP A 171 -5.96 -16.56 -16.36
C ASP A 171 -4.68 -17.40 -16.30
N GLY A 172 -4.33 -18.03 -15.18
CA GLY A 172 -3.29 -19.08 -15.12
C GLY A 172 -1.86 -18.67 -15.52
N THR A 173 -1.62 -17.43 -15.93
CA THR A 173 -0.28 -16.91 -16.28
C THR A 173 0.47 -16.43 -15.05
N ALA A 174 0.74 -17.35 -14.12
CA ALA A 174 1.86 -17.19 -13.22
C ALA A 174 3.16 -17.35 -14.05
N GLY A 175 3.94 -16.27 -14.20
CA GLY A 175 5.35 -16.38 -14.57
C GLY A 175 5.74 -16.20 -16.04
N GLY A 176 4.97 -15.47 -16.85
CA GLY A 176 5.50 -14.97 -18.13
C GLY A 176 6.50 -13.85 -17.86
N ALA A 177 7.79 -14.04 -18.17
CA ALA A 177 8.81 -13.00 -18.08
C ALA A 177 8.39 -11.78 -18.92
N ARG A 178 7.82 -10.76 -18.26
CA ARG A 178 7.56 -9.46 -18.89
C ARG A 178 8.90 -8.76 -19.07
N SER A 179 9.03 -7.99 -20.15
CA SER A 179 10.20 -7.16 -20.34
C SER A 179 10.33 -6.20 -19.16
N VAL A 180 11.53 -6.11 -18.59
CA VAL A 180 11.87 -5.17 -17.52
C VAL A 180 11.39 -3.76 -17.91
N GLY A 181 10.43 -3.22 -17.14
CA GLY A 181 9.90 -1.87 -17.37
C GLY A 181 8.70 -1.75 -18.32
N ALA A 182 8.10 -2.84 -18.80
CA ALA A 182 6.79 -2.75 -19.46
C ALA A 182 5.72 -2.31 -18.44
N PRO A 183 4.84 -1.35 -18.79
CA PRO A 183 3.72 -0.99 -17.93
C PRO A 183 2.86 -2.24 -17.67
N LEU A 184 2.49 -2.43 -16.41
CA LEU A 184 1.42 -3.35 -16.06
C LEU A 184 0.15 -2.79 -16.72
N GLY A 185 -0.46 -3.57 -17.62
CA GLY A 185 -1.77 -3.20 -18.17
C GLY A 185 -2.77 -2.96 -17.04
N GLU A 186 -3.77 -2.11 -17.29
CA GLU A 186 -4.82 -1.83 -16.32
C GLU A 186 -5.62 -3.11 -16.02
N VAL A 187 -5.62 -3.52 -14.76
CA VAL A 187 -6.42 -4.65 -14.26
C VAL A 187 -7.48 -4.09 -13.32
N PRO A 188 -8.79 -4.28 -13.59
CA PRO A 188 -9.84 -3.81 -12.71
C PRO A 188 -9.64 -4.27 -11.26
N GLY A 189 -9.82 -3.34 -10.32
CA GLY A 189 -9.62 -3.60 -8.90
C GLY A 189 -8.14 -3.72 -8.48
N GLN A 190 -7.19 -3.40 -9.36
CA GLN A 190 -5.76 -3.29 -9.04
C GLN A 190 -5.21 -1.96 -9.56
N THR A 191 -4.50 -1.24 -8.71
CA THR A 191 -3.89 0.05 -9.03
C THR A 191 -2.44 0.05 -8.58
N VAL A 192 -1.55 0.61 -9.39
CA VAL A 192 -0.17 0.89 -8.98
C VAL A 192 0.15 2.35 -9.26
N VAL A 193 0.67 3.03 -8.24
CA VAL A 193 1.19 4.38 -8.36
C VAL A 193 2.67 4.40 -7.98
N HIS A 194 3.37 5.41 -8.46
CA HIS A 194 4.81 5.54 -8.26
C HIS A 194 5.15 6.87 -7.61
N GLY A 195 6.15 6.83 -6.74
CA GLY A 195 6.82 8.01 -6.21
C GLY A 195 8.31 7.91 -6.45
N THR A 196 8.90 9.02 -6.90
CA THR A 196 10.34 9.10 -7.16
C THR A 196 10.89 10.33 -6.49
N TRP A 197 12.04 10.17 -5.83
CA TRP A 197 12.83 11.26 -5.29
C TRP A 197 14.20 11.23 -5.95
N ARG A 198 14.39 12.14 -6.90
CA ARG A 198 15.62 12.25 -7.68
C ARG A 198 16.72 12.95 -6.86
N GLY A 199 17.96 12.60 -7.18
CA GLY A 199 19.14 13.11 -6.51
C GLY A 199 20.43 12.56 -7.11
N THR A 200 21.51 12.60 -6.33
CA THR A 200 22.82 12.09 -6.70
C THR A 200 23.47 11.32 -5.57
N LEU A 201 24.39 10.41 -5.89
CA LEU A 201 25.20 9.73 -4.89
C LEU A 201 26.36 10.62 -4.44
N LEU A 202 26.49 10.78 -3.12
CA LEU A 202 27.67 11.36 -2.49
C LEU A 202 28.89 10.41 -2.63
N ARG A 203 30.07 10.96 -2.31
CA ARG A 203 31.34 10.22 -2.29
C ARG A 203 31.64 9.56 -0.95
N ALA A 204 30.98 10.02 0.11
CA ALA A 204 31.13 9.53 1.47
C ALA A 204 29.81 9.75 2.22
N PRO A 205 29.50 8.90 3.22
CA PRO A 205 28.30 9.06 4.03
C PRO A 205 28.35 10.38 4.83
N ARG A 206 27.20 11.03 4.97
CA ARG A 206 26.97 12.23 5.78
C ARG A 206 25.64 12.12 6.51
N GLY A 207 25.55 12.61 7.74
CA GLY A 207 24.34 12.55 8.55
C GLY A 207 24.14 11.20 9.24
N GLU A 208 23.33 11.21 10.30
CA GLU A 208 23.05 10.04 11.15
C GLU A 208 21.57 9.65 11.16
N ASN A 209 20.70 10.44 10.52
CA ASN A 209 19.28 10.13 10.45
C ASN A 209 18.98 9.12 9.34
N GLY A 210 17.84 8.45 9.42
CA GLY A 210 17.39 7.55 8.36
C GLY A 210 18.00 6.15 8.46
N PHE A 211 18.09 5.46 7.32
CA PHE A 211 18.57 4.07 7.21
C PHE A 211 19.01 3.76 5.76
N GLY A 212 19.61 2.58 5.55
CA GLY A 212 20.07 2.14 4.24
C GLY A 212 20.98 3.16 3.56
N TYR A 213 20.57 3.63 2.39
CA TYR A 213 21.39 4.52 1.54
C TYR A 213 21.21 6.01 1.84
N ASP A 214 20.42 6.38 2.86
CA ASP A 214 20.19 7.79 3.20
C ASP A 214 21.48 8.61 3.39
N PRO A 215 22.55 8.10 4.04
CA PRO A 215 23.77 8.87 4.25
C PRO A 215 24.53 9.24 2.98
N ILE A 216 24.29 8.52 1.87
CA ILE A 216 25.01 8.73 0.61
C ILE A 216 24.11 9.25 -0.52
N PHE A 217 22.82 9.52 -0.25
CA PHE A 217 21.90 10.07 -1.23
C PHE A 217 21.66 11.55 -0.97
N ALA A 218 22.00 12.41 -1.92
CA ALA A 218 21.71 13.84 -1.87
C ALA A 218 20.54 14.16 -2.82
N PRO A 219 19.38 14.59 -2.30
CA PRO A 219 18.26 15.06 -3.13
C PRO A 219 18.65 16.15 -4.12
N GLU A 220 17.94 16.23 -5.25
CA GLU A 220 18.03 17.38 -6.16
C GLU A 220 17.90 18.71 -5.39
N GLU A 221 18.64 19.73 -5.84
CA GLU A 221 18.67 21.09 -5.27
C GLU A 221 19.39 21.24 -3.91
N GLY A 222 19.94 20.16 -3.33
CA GLY A 222 20.67 20.19 -2.06
C GLY A 222 22.10 19.65 -2.12
N THR A 223 22.94 20.08 -1.17
CA THR A 223 24.27 19.49 -0.89
C THR A 223 24.26 18.53 0.30
N ARG A 224 23.14 18.48 1.03
CA ARG A 224 22.90 17.65 2.21
C ARG A 224 22.45 16.26 1.77
N SER A 225 22.88 15.22 2.47
CA SER A 225 22.31 13.88 2.32
C SER A 225 20.87 13.84 2.86
N SER A 226 20.07 12.84 2.48
CA SER A 226 18.76 12.63 3.10
C SER A 226 18.85 12.23 4.57
N ALA A 227 20.02 11.76 5.03
CA ALA A 227 20.32 11.52 6.45
C ALA A 227 20.67 12.79 7.25
N GLU A 228 20.90 13.92 6.57
CA GLU A 228 21.08 15.24 7.21
C GLU A 228 19.77 16.02 7.29
N LEU A 229 18.70 15.53 6.65
CA LEU A 229 17.37 16.13 6.73
C LEU A 229 16.64 15.73 8.01
N SER A 230 15.81 16.63 8.51
CA SER A 230 14.84 16.31 9.56
C SER A 230 13.78 15.33 9.06
N ALA A 231 13.09 14.68 9.99
CA ALA A 231 11.98 13.78 9.65
C ALA A 231 10.87 14.51 8.87
N GLU A 232 10.56 15.76 9.22
CA GLU A 232 9.55 16.56 8.55
C GLU A 232 9.93 16.92 7.10
N GLU A 233 11.17 17.39 6.88
CA GLU A 233 11.69 17.65 5.53
C GLU A 233 11.63 16.39 4.65
N LYS A 234 12.01 15.24 5.22
CA LYS A 234 12.02 13.96 4.51
C LYS A 234 10.60 13.48 4.19
N ASP A 235 9.70 13.52 5.15
CA ASP A 235 8.30 13.11 4.96
C ASP A 235 7.60 13.96 3.88
N ALA A 236 7.92 15.26 3.82
CA ALA A 236 7.37 16.16 2.80
C ALA A 236 7.87 15.82 1.38
N ALA A 237 9.13 15.43 1.22
CA ALA A 237 9.79 15.31 -0.08
C ALA A 237 9.96 13.87 -0.59
N SER A 238 9.91 12.86 0.28
CA SER A 238 10.34 11.51 -0.06
C SER A 238 9.51 10.81 -1.14
N HIS A 239 10.15 9.88 -1.84
CA HIS A 239 9.55 8.96 -2.81
C HIS A 239 8.33 8.22 -2.23
N ARG A 240 8.38 7.79 -0.97
CA ARG A 240 7.25 7.12 -0.31
C ARG A 240 6.08 8.06 -0.09
N GLY A 241 6.31 9.22 0.52
CA GLY A 241 5.25 10.22 0.73
C GLY A 241 4.61 10.68 -0.59
N ARG A 242 5.37 10.72 -1.70
CA ARG A 242 4.84 10.95 -3.05
C ARG A 242 3.94 9.80 -3.53
N ALA A 243 4.40 8.55 -3.42
CA ALA A 243 3.63 7.37 -3.84
C ALA A 243 2.33 7.22 -3.03
N LEU A 244 2.38 7.36 -1.71
CA LEU A 244 1.21 7.22 -0.84
C LEU A 244 0.18 8.34 -1.08
N ARG A 245 0.62 9.59 -1.31
CA ARG A 245 -0.30 10.68 -1.72
C ARG A 245 -0.94 10.40 -3.08
N ALA A 246 -0.21 9.78 -4.00
CA ALA A 246 -0.77 9.38 -5.29
C ALA A 246 -1.84 8.27 -5.17
N LEU A 247 -1.91 7.52 -4.06
CA LEU A 247 -3.00 6.57 -3.82
C LEU A 247 -4.31 7.24 -3.39
N VAL A 248 -4.28 8.45 -2.84
CA VAL A 248 -5.46 9.11 -2.24
C VAL A 248 -6.68 9.15 -3.17
N PRO A 249 -6.58 9.52 -4.46
CA PRO A 249 -7.73 9.51 -5.37
C PRO A 249 -8.34 8.12 -5.57
N HIS A 250 -7.53 7.06 -5.47
CA HIS A 250 -7.99 5.68 -5.63
C HIS A 250 -8.69 5.17 -4.36
N LEU A 251 -8.24 5.62 -3.18
CA LEU A 251 -8.95 5.35 -1.92
C LEU A 251 -10.31 6.03 -1.91
N GLN A 252 -10.41 7.26 -2.44
CA GLN A 252 -11.69 7.95 -2.62
C GLN A 252 -12.64 7.18 -3.54
N ALA A 253 -12.14 6.67 -4.68
CA ALA A 253 -12.95 5.89 -5.60
C ALA A 253 -13.53 4.62 -4.95
N LEU A 254 -12.77 3.92 -4.10
CA LEU A 254 -13.27 2.75 -3.37
C LEU A 254 -14.47 3.05 -2.47
N LEU A 255 -14.52 4.25 -1.88
CA LEU A 255 -15.64 4.66 -1.04
C LEU A 255 -16.91 4.95 -1.85
N THR A 256 -16.76 5.37 -3.11
CA THR A 256 -17.91 5.68 -3.99
C THR A 256 -18.49 4.45 -4.68
N GLU A 257 -17.73 3.36 -4.77
CA GLU A 257 -18.13 2.09 -5.39
C GLU A 257 -18.68 1.06 -4.40
N SER A 258 -18.61 1.35 -3.10
CA SER A 258 -19.09 0.49 -1.99
C SER A 258 -20.49 0.87 -1.53
#